data_AF-A0A1J4RMR8-F1
#
_entry.id   AF-A0A1J4RMR8-F1
#
_cell.length_a   1.000
_cell.length_b   1.000
_cell.length_c   1.000
_cell.angle_alpha   90.00
_cell.angle_beta   90.00
_cell.angle_gamma   90.00
#
_symmetry.space_group_name_H-M   'P 1'
#
loop_
_entity.id
_entity.type
_entity.pdbx_description
1 polymer ?
#
loop_
_entity_poly.entity_id
_entity_poly.type
_entity_poly.pdbx_seq_one_letter_code
_entity_poly.pdbx_strand_id
1 'polypeptide(L)'
;MADIKLDKTQKFCDRYSEELNRIFPNTTLHYILHYRGQKPEQIAKLLPNLHNHPAYDEAVSLLKFRSPGHDNSAFLGMVIGFKKSMLGLKKSPECLAFVSINLNQHDKEEDLHFAIHALTAHFLETVDFYTRKHAGTQSNQILQPKRNNISTCRLNLKSDVYSVLQMTYEGYDNAVENLARKRAHNAVTPQTGHPEEFPYPISLDVTKFAIDKFISAPKKSAINSAYTLARHVAASFDLENIETWINFVNPAQTMAWSGYKPSQILSAALNASSNPFLKSTAHMMGEILDIEPAPLESLPSGYNPFALPEVNYIQHERSVEETFEMVLIHAMEADSHLPLIHVANNQNEGLLKGRFSGWCAHALQSAATAYTTASMRGMPSGQAARLEFQSAKQQTGWKELNHIGSFVTDSHKNGKAVTLSGISEWCEHNPQYKAIMESINMTLADPVFARKLEASAEMPSPGPLPQAAPQRALSHNFVPQMAPAAAPGLGLGGGGMGGGNFMSNPPSRQKPAPSELLDFNVEDKTEN
;
A
#
# COMPACT_ATOMS: atom_id res chain seq x y z
N MET A 1 5.24 0.84 22.17
CA MET A 1 5.14 1.61 20.91
C MET A 1 5.51 3.04 21.24
N ALA A 2 6.36 3.68 20.44
CA ALA A 2 6.64 5.11 20.60
C ALA A 2 5.39 5.88 20.20
N ASP A 3 4.81 6.63 21.12
CA ASP A 3 3.57 7.37 20.88
C ASP A 3 3.86 8.53 19.92
N ILE A 4 3.38 8.45 18.67
CA ILE A 4 3.51 9.53 17.67
C ILE A 4 2.73 10.73 18.19
N LYS A 5 3.44 11.75 18.67
CA LYS A 5 2.81 12.94 19.25
C LYS A 5 2.31 13.86 18.15
N LEU A 6 0.98 13.99 18.04
CA LEU A 6 0.29 14.87 17.09
C LEU A 6 0.91 16.28 17.02
N ASP A 7 1.18 16.91 18.17
CA ASP A 7 1.77 18.25 18.23
C ASP A 7 3.17 18.35 17.61
N LYS A 8 3.98 17.29 17.74
CA LYS A 8 5.34 17.25 17.17
C LYS A 8 5.23 17.12 15.65
N THR A 9 4.36 16.23 15.17
CA THR A 9 4.08 16.05 13.75
C THR A 9 3.49 17.30 13.12
N GLN A 10 2.55 17.98 13.79
CA GLN A 10 1.97 19.22 13.29
C GLN A 10 3.05 20.29 13.12
N LYS A 11 3.91 20.50 14.12
CA LYS A 11 5.05 21.44 14.02
C LYS A 11 6.02 21.08 12.90
N PHE A 12 6.24 19.79 12.64
CA PHE A 12 7.06 19.35 11.52
C PHE A 12 6.42 19.74 10.19
N CYS A 13 5.14 19.38 9.99
CA CYS A 13 4.36 19.73 8.82
C CYS A 13 4.26 21.24 8.56
N ASP A 14 4.02 22.03 9.61
CA ASP A 14 3.89 23.50 9.51
C ASP A 14 5.20 24.14 9.03
N ARG A 15 6.34 23.77 9.64
CA ARG A 15 7.66 24.25 9.20
C ARG A 15 7.93 23.88 7.74
N TYR A 16 7.54 22.67 7.35
CA TYR A 16 7.77 22.21 5.98
C TYR A 16 6.87 22.93 4.97
N SER A 17 5.61 23.18 5.31
CA SER A 17 4.70 24.02 4.52
C SER A 17 5.20 25.46 4.39
N GLU A 18 5.76 26.05 5.46
CA GLU A 18 6.37 27.38 5.40
C GLU A 18 7.57 27.44 4.45
N GLU A 19 8.45 26.45 4.49
CA GLU A 19 9.60 26.37 3.57
C GLU A 19 9.14 26.24 2.11
N LEU A 20 8.15 25.39 1.84
CA LEU A 20 7.56 25.22 0.52
C LEU A 20 6.90 26.51 0.02
N ASN A 21 6.20 27.25 0.90
CA ASN A 21 5.61 28.54 0.54
C ASN A 21 6.68 29.58 0.18
N ARG A 22 7.87 29.55 0.82
CA ARG A 22 8.98 30.42 0.41
C ARG A 22 9.51 30.08 -0.99
N ILE A 23 9.46 28.81 -1.38
CA ILE A 23 9.87 28.35 -2.72
C ILE A 23 8.78 28.64 -3.75
N PHE A 24 7.51 28.48 -3.37
CA PHE A 24 6.32 28.65 -4.21
C PHE A 24 5.36 29.67 -3.58
N PRO A 25 5.62 30.98 -3.69
CA PRO A 25 4.94 32.03 -2.90
C PRO A 25 3.44 32.20 -3.15
N ASN A 26 2.90 31.59 -4.21
CA ASN A 26 1.47 31.61 -4.52
C ASN A 26 0.82 30.23 -4.29
N THR A 27 1.47 29.35 -3.52
CA THR A 27 1.00 27.99 -3.28
C THR A 27 1.14 27.64 -1.81
N THR A 28 -0.01 27.40 -1.15
CA THR A 28 -0.03 26.96 0.25
C THR A 28 -0.34 25.47 0.32
N LEU A 29 0.54 24.70 0.96
CA LEU A 29 0.33 23.29 1.25
C LEU A 29 -0.22 23.11 2.66
N HIS A 30 -1.32 22.37 2.80
CA HIS A 30 -1.93 22.02 4.07
C HIS A 30 -1.83 20.52 4.34
N TYR A 31 -1.31 20.17 5.52
CA TYR A 31 -1.36 18.81 6.04
C TYR A 31 -2.58 18.64 6.94
N ILE A 32 -3.38 17.62 6.66
CA ILE A 32 -4.56 17.23 7.42
C ILE A 32 -4.16 15.97 8.21
N LEU A 33 -3.71 16.17 9.44
CA LEU A 33 -3.34 15.08 10.34
C LEU A 33 -4.59 14.52 11.01
N HIS A 34 -4.79 13.20 10.96
CA HIS A 34 -5.96 12.57 11.56
C HIS A 34 -5.66 11.13 12.02
N TYR A 35 -6.48 10.63 12.93
CA TYR A 35 -6.63 9.19 13.15
C TYR A 35 -7.77 8.64 12.28
N ARG A 36 -7.94 7.31 12.25
CA ARG A 36 -9.04 6.62 11.58
C ARG A 36 -10.39 7.20 12.04
N GLY A 37 -11.25 7.51 11.09
CA GLY A 37 -12.57 8.11 11.29
C GLY A 37 -12.58 9.62 11.58
N GLN A 38 -11.42 10.27 11.77
CA GLN A 38 -11.36 11.68 12.17
C GLN A 38 -11.12 12.65 11.00
N LYS A 39 -10.83 12.15 9.79
CA LYS A 39 -10.55 12.99 8.62
C LYS A 39 -11.65 14.03 8.35
N PRO A 40 -12.97 13.70 8.39
CA PRO A 40 -14.02 14.70 8.16
C PRO A 40 -14.04 15.83 9.19
N GLU A 41 -13.74 15.53 10.46
CA GLU A 41 -13.67 16.51 11.54
C GLU A 41 -12.51 17.50 11.31
N GLN A 42 -11.34 16.99 10.92
CA GLN A 42 -10.16 17.82 10.66
C GLN A 42 -10.36 18.71 9.43
N ILE A 43 -11.03 18.21 8.38
CA ILE A 43 -11.45 19.02 7.23
C ILE A 43 -12.41 20.13 7.67
N ALA A 44 -13.39 19.82 8.54
CA ALA A 44 -14.34 20.81 9.04
C ALA A 44 -13.67 21.92 9.87
N LYS A 45 -12.59 21.61 10.58
CA LYS A 45 -11.77 22.61 11.30
C LYS A 45 -10.90 23.46 10.37
N LEU A 46 -10.39 22.88 9.29
CA LEU A 46 -9.52 23.58 8.33
C LEU A 46 -10.28 24.57 7.45
N LEU A 47 -11.44 24.17 6.91
CA LEU A 47 -12.16 24.97 5.90
C LEU A 47 -12.48 26.42 6.32
N PRO A 48 -12.95 26.71 7.56
CA PRO A 48 -13.18 28.09 7.99
C PRO A 48 -11.95 29.00 7.87
N ASN A 49 -10.73 28.46 8.02
CA ASN A 49 -9.50 29.25 7.90
C ASN A 49 -9.17 29.62 6.46
N LEU A 50 -9.85 29.02 5.48
CA LEU A 50 -9.60 29.19 4.05
C LEU A 50 -10.65 30.08 3.36
N HIS A 51 -11.67 30.57 4.07
CA HIS A 51 -12.84 31.23 3.47
C HIS A 51 -12.51 32.46 2.60
N ASN A 52 -11.44 33.18 2.90
CA ASN A 52 -10.99 34.35 2.12
C ASN A 52 -10.06 34.00 0.96
N HIS A 53 -9.68 32.72 0.81
CA HIS A 53 -8.80 32.29 -0.27
C HIS A 53 -9.57 32.21 -1.59
N PRO A 54 -9.03 32.70 -2.72
CA PRO A 54 -9.71 32.70 -4.01
C PRO A 54 -9.99 31.30 -4.59
N ALA A 55 -9.43 30.24 -4.00
CA ALA A 55 -9.62 28.84 -4.37
C ALA A 55 -10.51 28.07 -3.37
N TYR A 56 -11.25 28.78 -2.51
CA TYR A 56 -12.02 28.19 -1.42
C TYR A 56 -13.10 27.22 -1.91
N ASP A 57 -13.89 27.60 -2.91
CA ASP A 57 -14.99 26.78 -3.40
C ASP A 57 -14.49 25.46 -4.00
N GLU A 58 -13.36 25.51 -4.72
CA GLU A 58 -12.69 24.32 -5.25
C GLU A 58 -12.08 23.46 -4.15
N ALA A 59 -11.52 24.07 -3.10
CA ALA A 59 -11.03 23.35 -1.93
C ALA A 59 -12.17 22.60 -1.21
N VAL A 60 -13.34 23.24 -1.05
CA VAL A 60 -14.54 22.59 -0.50
C VAL A 60 -14.97 21.42 -1.38
N SER A 61 -15.00 21.62 -2.69
CA SER A 61 -15.34 20.59 -3.69
C SER A 61 -14.40 19.37 -3.60
N LEU A 62 -13.10 19.62 -3.56
CA LEU A 62 -12.07 18.59 -3.43
C LEU A 62 -12.20 17.80 -2.11
N LEU A 63 -12.26 18.51 -0.98
CA LEU A 63 -12.18 17.90 0.35
C LEU A 63 -13.47 17.18 0.77
N LYS A 64 -14.65 17.66 0.36
CA LYS A 64 -15.93 17.05 0.76
C LYS A 64 -16.47 16.02 -0.22
N PHE A 65 -16.29 16.23 -1.54
CA PHE A 65 -16.98 15.43 -2.54
C PHE A 65 -16.05 14.52 -3.35
N ARG A 66 -14.77 14.88 -3.52
CA ARG A 66 -13.80 14.09 -4.29
C ARG A 66 -12.80 13.28 -3.46
N SER A 67 -12.79 13.48 -2.14
CA SER A 67 -12.02 12.65 -1.20
C SER A 67 -12.88 11.84 -0.21
N PRO A 68 -14.06 11.29 -0.58
CA PRO A 68 -14.85 10.52 0.38
C PRO A 68 -14.18 9.17 0.69
N GLY A 69 -14.14 8.82 1.96
CA GLY A 69 -14.14 7.42 2.41
C GLY A 69 -12.79 6.71 2.57
N HIS A 70 -11.70 7.18 1.99
CA HIS A 70 -10.38 6.60 2.27
C HIS A 70 -9.67 7.35 3.40
N ASP A 71 -9.52 6.67 4.53
CA ASP A 71 -8.74 7.10 5.69
C ASP A 71 -7.23 6.91 5.49
N ASN A 72 -6.74 6.57 4.29
CA ASN A 72 -5.31 6.40 4.06
C ASN A 72 -4.61 7.75 3.85
N SER A 73 -3.34 7.84 4.27
CA SER A 73 -2.43 8.93 3.94
C SER A 73 -2.32 9.07 2.42
N ALA A 74 -2.58 10.27 1.91
CA ALA A 74 -2.61 10.52 0.46
C ALA A 74 -2.46 12.01 0.14
N PHE A 75 -1.87 12.30 -1.02
CA PHE A 75 -1.97 13.62 -1.63
C PHE A 75 -3.36 13.77 -2.24
N LEU A 76 -4.17 14.66 -1.68
CA LEU A 76 -5.57 14.81 -2.09
C LEU A 76 -5.68 15.59 -3.38
N GLY A 77 -4.78 16.55 -3.63
CA GLY A 77 -4.77 17.35 -4.85
C GLY A 77 -4.38 18.80 -4.60
N MET A 78 -4.31 19.55 -5.70
CA MET A 78 -4.08 21.00 -5.70
C MET A 78 -5.26 21.70 -6.37
N VAL A 79 -5.71 22.81 -5.81
CA VAL A 79 -6.78 23.64 -6.37
C VAL A 79 -6.24 25.03 -6.67
N ILE A 80 -6.75 25.64 -7.74
CA ILE A 80 -6.29 26.93 -8.24
C ILE A 80 -7.46 27.91 -8.22
N GLY A 81 -7.22 29.07 -7.61
CA GLY A 81 -8.08 30.23 -7.66
C GLY A 81 -7.33 31.43 -8.21
N PHE A 82 -8.04 32.52 -8.52
CA PHE A 82 -7.43 33.71 -9.09
C PHE A 82 -7.72 34.96 -8.27
N LYS A 83 -6.65 35.63 -7.83
CA LYS A 83 -6.73 36.94 -7.20
C LYS A 83 -6.64 38.03 -8.27
N LYS A 84 -7.57 38.99 -8.24
CA LYS A 84 -7.54 40.17 -9.13
C LYS A 84 -6.58 41.21 -8.53
N SER A 85 -5.68 41.78 -9.35
CA SER A 85 -4.83 42.89 -8.93
C SER A 85 -5.64 44.16 -8.68
N MET A 86 -5.07 45.14 -7.96
CA MET A 86 -5.60 46.51 -7.96
C MET A 86 -5.77 46.95 -9.42
N LEU A 87 -6.96 47.46 -9.78
CA LEU A 87 -7.45 47.81 -11.13
C LEU A 87 -7.95 46.66 -12.02
N GLY A 88 -7.92 45.39 -11.58
CA GLY A 88 -8.57 44.27 -12.28
C GLY A 88 -7.93 43.82 -13.60
N LEU A 89 -6.80 44.41 -14.00
CA LEU A 89 -6.12 44.16 -15.27
C LEU A 89 -5.24 42.89 -15.25
N LYS A 90 -4.82 42.42 -14.07
CA LYS A 90 -3.99 41.21 -13.92
C LYS A 90 -4.63 40.23 -12.95
N LYS A 91 -4.73 38.97 -13.35
CA LYS A 91 -5.06 37.85 -12.46
C LYS A 91 -3.77 37.14 -12.06
N SER A 92 -3.56 36.92 -10.77
CA SER A 92 -2.51 36.03 -10.28
C SER A 92 -3.14 34.72 -9.78
N PRO A 93 -2.62 33.55 -10.20
CA PRO A 93 -3.06 32.28 -9.64
C PRO A 93 -2.60 32.18 -8.20
N GLU A 94 -3.48 31.69 -7.33
CA GLU A 94 -3.24 31.37 -5.93
C GLU A 94 -3.72 29.93 -5.71
N CYS A 95 -2.84 29.08 -5.20
CA CYS A 95 -3.04 27.63 -5.14
C CYS A 95 -3.15 27.15 -3.69
N LEU A 96 -4.08 26.22 -3.44
CA LEU A 96 -4.12 25.44 -2.20
C LEU A 96 -3.86 23.97 -2.52
N ALA A 97 -2.99 23.31 -1.77
CA ALA A 97 -2.72 21.89 -1.89
C ALA A 97 -3.01 21.19 -0.57
N PHE A 98 -3.43 19.93 -0.63
CA PHE A 98 -3.83 19.18 0.55
C PHE A 98 -3.20 17.79 0.58
N VAL A 99 -2.59 17.45 1.70
CA VAL A 99 -2.08 16.12 2.03
C VAL A 99 -2.82 15.62 3.26
N SER A 100 -3.42 14.44 3.17
CA SER A 100 -3.99 13.71 4.31
C SER A 100 -2.92 12.81 4.90
N ILE A 101 -2.78 12.79 6.22
CA ILE A 101 -1.88 11.87 6.94
C ILE A 101 -2.67 11.15 8.02
N ASN A 102 -2.81 9.84 7.86
CA ASN A 102 -3.38 8.97 8.88
C ASN A 102 -2.29 8.43 9.80
N LEU A 103 -2.30 8.90 11.03
CA LEU A 103 -1.31 8.53 12.05
C LEU A 103 -1.38 7.04 12.42
N ASN A 104 -2.51 6.36 12.20
CA ASN A 104 -2.64 4.92 12.47
C ASN A 104 -1.89 4.03 11.45
N GLN A 105 -1.35 4.58 10.36
CA GLN A 105 -0.62 3.82 9.34
C GLN A 105 0.89 3.76 9.59
N HIS A 106 1.37 4.37 10.68
CA HIS A 106 2.79 4.52 10.95
C HIS A 106 3.09 4.04 12.37
N ASP A 107 3.95 3.03 12.48
CA ASP A 107 4.34 2.47 13.77
C ASP A 107 5.48 3.26 14.43
N LYS A 108 6.26 3.99 13.62
CA LYS A 108 7.42 4.77 14.02
C LYS A 108 7.34 6.18 13.46
N GLU A 109 7.95 7.13 14.17
CA GLU A 109 8.08 8.52 13.72
C GLU A 109 8.84 8.63 12.38
N GLU A 110 9.89 7.82 12.21
CA GLU A 110 10.64 7.76 10.95
C GLU A 110 9.76 7.37 9.76
N ASP A 111 8.89 6.37 9.93
CA ASP A 111 7.95 5.91 8.91
C ASP A 111 6.95 7.00 8.50
N LEU A 112 6.55 7.83 9.46
CA LEU A 112 5.68 8.97 9.24
C LEU A 112 6.39 10.07 8.46
N HIS A 113 7.65 10.39 8.78
CA HIS A 113 8.42 11.39 8.06
C HIS A 113 8.67 10.98 6.61
N PHE A 114 9.01 9.71 6.34
CA PHE A 114 9.07 9.18 4.98
C PHE A 114 7.79 9.43 4.21
N ALA A 115 6.63 9.13 4.81
CA ALA A 115 5.34 9.34 4.18
C ALA A 115 5.04 10.83 3.91
N ILE A 116 5.37 11.72 4.84
CA ILE A 116 5.20 13.16 4.67
C ILE A 116 6.06 13.66 3.49
N HIS A 117 7.34 13.31 3.43
CA HIS A 117 8.20 13.71 2.31
C HIS A 117 7.75 13.09 0.98
N ALA A 118 7.39 11.80 0.96
CA ALA A 118 6.92 11.15 -0.26
C ALA A 118 5.64 11.83 -0.79
N LEU A 119 4.66 12.11 0.07
CA LEU A 119 3.44 12.81 -0.33
C LEU A 119 3.70 14.28 -0.72
N THR A 120 4.75 14.89 -0.18
CA THR A 120 5.24 16.19 -0.62
C THR A 120 5.81 16.12 -2.04
N ALA A 121 6.53 15.06 -2.39
CA ALA A 121 6.98 14.87 -3.78
C ALA A 121 5.81 14.75 -4.76
N HIS A 122 4.67 14.18 -4.36
CA HIS A 122 3.45 14.16 -5.19
C HIS A 122 2.90 15.58 -5.39
N PHE A 123 2.95 16.41 -4.35
CA PHE A 123 2.64 17.83 -4.45
C PHE A 123 3.59 18.56 -5.42
N LEU A 124 4.90 18.37 -5.27
CA LEU A 124 5.91 18.98 -6.15
C LEU A 124 5.75 18.55 -7.61
N GLU A 125 5.37 17.29 -7.86
CA GLU A 125 5.02 16.80 -9.20
C GLU A 125 3.83 17.53 -9.80
N THR A 126 2.82 17.81 -8.97
CA THR A 126 1.63 18.53 -9.41
C THR A 126 1.94 20.01 -9.67
N VAL A 127 2.81 20.62 -8.88
CA VAL A 127 3.31 21.99 -9.13
C VAL A 127 4.11 22.04 -10.43
N ASP A 128 5.07 21.13 -10.61
CA ASP A 128 5.90 21.05 -11.82
C ASP A 128 5.08 20.74 -13.09
N PHE A 129 4.02 19.95 -12.96
CA PHE A 129 3.05 19.75 -14.03
C PHE A 129 2.31 21.05 -14.38
N TYR A 130 1.81 21.76 -13.37
CA TYR A 130 1.06 23.00 -13.54
C TYR A 130 1.91 24.10 -14.19
N THR A 131 3.13 24.32 -13.68
CA THR A 131 4.04 25.36 -14.19
C THR A 131 4.44 25.12 -15.64
N ARG A 132 4.60 23.85 -16.06
CA ARG A 132 4.96 23.50 -17.44
C ARG A 132 3.78 23.52 -18.42
N LYS A 133 2.60 23.04 -18.02
CA LYS A 133 1.48 22.83 -18.96
C LYS A 133 0.38 23.88 -18.92
N HIS A 134 0.20 24.59 -17.80
CA HIS A 134 -1.02 25.36 -17.53
C HIS A 134 -0.73 26.79 -17.02
N ALA A 135 0.44 27.34 -17.33
CA ALA A 135 0.74 28.75 -17.16
C ALA A 135 -0.14 29.62 -18.10
N GLY A 136 -1.44 29.77 -17.78
CA GLY A 136 -2.35 30.65 -18.52
C GLY A 136 -3.83 30.24 -18.63
N THR A 137 -4.28 29.11 -18.08
CA THR A 137 -5.70 28.72 -18.18
C THR A 137 -6.61 29.55 -17.26
N GLN A 138 -7.70 30.10 -17.80
CA GLN A 138 -8.52 31.15 -17.17
C GLN A 138 -9.56 30.70 -16.13
N SER A 139 -9.62 29.43 -15.76
CA SER A 139 -10.66 28.91 -14.86
C SER A 139 -10.08 28.31 -13.58
N ASN A 140 -10.86 28.39 -12.51
CA ASN A 140 -10.57 27.63 -11.29
C ASN A 140 -10.56 26.13 -11.62
N GLN A 141 -9.58 25.40 -11.10
CA GLN A 141 -9.33 24.01 -11.47
C GLN A 141 -8.92 23.18 -10.26
N ILE A 142 -9.35 21.91 -10.26
CA ILE A 142 -8.89 20.87 -9.35
C ILE A 142 -7.89 20.00 -10.11
N LEU A 143 -6.65 19.96 -9.66
CA LEU A 143 -5.56 19.16 -10.21
C LEU A 143 -5.35 17.91 -9.36
N GLN A 144 -5.78 16.78 -9.92
CA GLN A 144 -5.54 15.42 -9.44
C GLN A 144 -5.11 14.57 -10.65
N PRO A 145 -3.81 14.50 -10.98
CA PRO A 145 -3.37 13.81 -12.18
C PRO A 145 -3.72 12.32 -12.08
N LYS A 146 -4.57 11.84 -13.00
CA LYS A 146 -4.84 10.41 -13.17
C LYS A 146 -3.60 9.74 -13.77
N ARG A 147 -3.18 8.62 -13.19
CA ARG A 147 -1.99 7.89 -13.60
C ARG A 147 -2.35 6.43 -13.87
N ASN A 148 -1.69 5.83 -14.85
CA ASN A 148 -1.69 4.37 -15.00
C ASN A 148 -0.74 3.75 -13.97
N ASN A 149 -0.73 2.42 -13.88
CA ASN A 149 0.08 1.70 -12.88
C ASN A 149 1.57 2.07 -12.98
N ILE A 150 2.16 1.97 -14.17
CA ILE A 150 3.57 2.30 -14.41
C ILE A 150 3.91 3.75 -14.01
N SER A 151 3.07 4.71 -14.38
CA SER A 151 3.27 6.12 -14.02
C SER A 151 3.17 6.34 -12.51
N THR A 152 2.35 5.54 -11.82
CA THR A 152 2.25 5.53 -10.36
C THR A 152 3.52 4.96 -9.76
N CYS A 153 4.02 3.82 -10.24
CA CYS A 153 5.31 3.26 -9.81
C CYS A 153 6.47 4.24 -10.00
N ARG A 154 6.55 4.93 -11.14
CA ARG A 154 7.58 5.95 -11.39
C ARG A 154 7.49 7.13 -10.43
N LEU A 155 6.27 7.60 -10.17
CA LEU A 155 6.06 8.67 -9.20
C LEU A 155 6.46 8.24 -7.80
N ASN A 156 6.04 7.04 -7.38
CA ASN A 156 6.36 6.49 -6.06
C ASN A 156 7.86 6.23 -5.91
N LEU A 157 8.53 5.73 -6.95
CA LEU A 157 9.99 5.58 -6.98
C LEU A 157 10.68 6.92 -6.72
N LYS A 158 10.32 7.93 -7.51
CA LYS A 158 10.85 9.29 -7.37
C LYS A 158 10.55 9.85 -5.97
N SER A 159 9.36 9.60 -5.45
CA SER A 159 8.92 10.11 -4.15
C SER A 159 9.65 9.42 -2.99
N ASP A 160 9.91 8.13 -3.10
CA ASP A 160 10.72 7.37 -2.16
C ASP A 160 12.18 7.86 -2.20
N VAL A 161 12.80 8.03 -3.38
CA VAL A 161 14.14 8.61 -3.51
C VAL A 161 14.21 10.02 -2.92
N TYR A 162 13.21 10.86 -3.22
CA TYR A 162 13.10 12.20 -2.64
C TYR A 162 13.02 12.15 -1.12
N SER A 163 12.18 11.27 -0.58
CA SER A 163 11.99 11.13 0.86
C SER A 163 13.29 10.71 1.55
N VAL A 164 14.04 9.79 0.97
CA VAL A 164 15.33 9.36 1.49
C VAL A 164 16.34 10.50 1.47
N LEU A 165 16.42 11.27 0.37
CA LEU A 165 17.32 12.42 0.29
C LEU A 165 16.99 13.48 1.36
N GLN A 166 15.70 13.75 1.62
CA GLN A 166 15.28 14.68 2.68
C GLN A 166 15.60 14.12 4.06
N MET A 167 15.25 12.86 4.33
CA MET A 167 15.54 12.20 5.61
C MET A 167 17.04 12.18 5.91
N THR A 168 17.89 11.85 4.95
CA THR A 168 19.34 11.91 5.13
C THR A 168 19.83 13.33 5.40
N TYR A 169 19.25 14.35 4.73
CA TYR A 169 19.59 15.76 5.02
C TYR A 169 19.20 16.20 6.43
N GLU A 170 18.13 15.62 6.98
CA GLU A 170 17.67 15.85 8.34
C GLU A 170 18.44 15.05 9.40
N GLY A 171 19.43 14.24 8.99
CA GLY A 171 20.32 13.49 9.89
C GLY A 171 19.90 12.04 10.14
N TYR A 172 19.02 11.47 9.32
CA TYR A 172 18.69 10.04 9.36
C TYR A 172 19.68 9.25 8.49
N ASP A 173 20.81 8.84 9.08
CA ASP A 173 21.93 8.22 8.37
C ASP A 173 21.58 6.90 7.67
N ASN A 174 20.66 6.10 8.23
CA ASN A 174 20.25 4.80 7.69
C ASN A 174 18.95 4.87 6.86
N ALA A 175 18.51 6.08 6.46
CA ALA A 175 17.23 6.26 5.77
C ALA A 175 17.11 5.41 4.50
N VAL A 176 18.22 5.24 3.79
CA VAL A 176 18.34 4.50 2.53
C VAL A 176 17.99 3.03 2.73
N GLU A 177 18.73 2.37 3.62
CA GLU A 177 18.55 0.96 3.96
C GLU A 177 17.20 0.72 4.61
N ASN A 178 16.75 1.63 5.49
CA ASN A 178 15.50 1.48 6.21
C ASN A 178 14.30 1.48 5.25
N LEU A 179 14.24 2.43 4.30
CA LEU A 179 13.14 2.46 3.34
C LEU A 179 13.20 1.26 2.38
N ALA A 180 14.38 0.90 1.88
CA ALA A 180 14.54 -0.26 1.00
C ALA A 180 14.10 -1.55 1.70
N ARG A 181 14.55 -1.79 2.93
CA ARG A 181 14.15 -2.94 3.75
C ARG A 181 12.65 -2.95 3.99
N LYS A 182 12.04 -1.81 4.29
CA LYS A 182 10.59 -1.70 4.49
C LYS A 182 9.81 -2.07 3.23
N ARG A 183 10.15 -1.48 2.06
CA ARG A 183 9.48 -1.78 0.79
C ARG A 183 9.69 -3.23 0.38
N ALA A 184 10.91 -3.75 0.55
CA ALA A 184 11.24 -5.14 0.27
C ALA A 184 10.44 -6.10 1.16
N HIS A 185 10.35 -5.80 2.46
CA HIS A 185 9.61 -6.61 3.43
C HIS A 185 8.12 -6.62 3.09
N ASN A 186 7.56 -5.46 2.75
CA ASN A 186 6.17 -5.33 2.33
C ASN A 186 5.88 -6.14 1.05
N ALA A 187 6.83 -6.25 0.13
CA ALA A 187 6.64 -7.05 -1.09
C ALA A 187 6.56 -8.57 -0.84
N VAL A 188 7.17 -9.08 0.24
CA VAL A 188 7.22 -10.53 0.55
C VAL A 188 6.43 -10.93 1.80
N THR A 189 5.65 -10.01 2.36
CA THR A 189 4.75 -10.28 3.48
C THR A 189 3.32 -9.87 3.12
N PRO A 190 2.28 -10.41 3.77
CA PRO A 190 0.90 -10.03 3.45
C PRO A 190 0.69 -8.54 3.68
N GLN A 191 0.32 -7.80 2.63
CA GLN A 191 0.01 -6.38 2.73
C GLN A 191 -1.40 -6.08 2.23
N THR A 192 -2.12 -5.29 3.03
CA THR A 192 -3.30 -4.56 2.55
C THR A 192 -2.80 -3.31 1.84
N GLY A 193 -2.99 -3.25 0.52
CA GLY A 193 -2.50 -2.19 -0.37
C GLY A 193 -1.79 -2.77 -1.58
N HIS A 194 -1.01 -1.91 -2.23
CA HIS A 194 -0.32 -2.19 -3.50
C HIS A 194 1.20 -2.06 -3.35
N PRO A 195 1.89 -3.01 -2.70
CA PRO A 195 3.35 -2.98 -2.59
C PRO A 195 4.06 -2.98 -3.96
N GLU A 196 3.42 -3.50 -5.00
CA GLU A 196 3.91 -3.46 -6.38
C GLU A 196 4.08 -2.02 -6.92
N GLU A 197 3.39 -1.04 -6.33
CA GLU A 197 3.51 0.37 -6.71
C GLU A 197 4.76 1.06 -6.14
N PHE A 198 5.57 0.39 -5.30
CA PHE A 198 6.72 0.99 -4.61
C PHE A 198 8.04 0.31 -4.95
N PRO A 199 8.59 0.53 -6.16
CA PRO A 199 9.79 -0.14 -6.66
C PRO A 199 11.12 0.36 -6.06
N TYR A 200 11.10 1.14 -4.97
CA TYR A 200 12.32 1.73 -4.40
C TYR A 200 13.50 0.76 -4.22
N PRO A 201 13.31 -0.52 -3.81
CA PRO A 201 14.41 -1.47 -3.67
C PRO A 201 15.31 -1.59 -4.90
N ILE A 202 14.76 -1.52 -6.13
CA ILE A 202 15.55 -1.63 -7.36
C ILE A 202 16.50 -0.44 -7.56
N SER A 203 16.25 0.67 -6.86
CA SER A 203 17.04 1.90 -6.94
C SER A 203 18.03 2.11 -5.81
N LEU A 204 18.18 1.13 -4.92
CA LEU A 204 18.97 1.25 -3.71
C LEU A 204 20.39 1.77 -3.98
N ASP A 205 21.14 1.09 -4.85
CA ASP A 205 22.54 1.44 -5.11
C ASP A 205 22.71 2.79 -5.83
N VAL A 206 21.82 3.08 -6.79
CA VAL A 206 21.82 4.37 -7.48
C VAL A 206 21.49 5.51 -6.51
N THR A 207 20.59 5.25 -5.55
CA THR A 207 20.23 6.21 -4.51
C THR A 207 21.39 6.45 -3.54
N LYS A 208 22.10 5.39 -3.12
CA LYS A 208 23.32 5.51 -2.31
C LYS A 208 24.35 6.41 -2.97
N PHE A 209 24.65 6.14 -4.25
CA PHE A 209 25.57 6.98 -5.02
C PHE A 209 25.08 8.44 -5.15
N ALA A 210 23.78 8.64 -5.35
CA ALA A 210 23.20 9.98 -5.46
C ALA A 210 23.29 10.77 -4.14
N ILE A 211 23.22 10.10 -2.99
CA ILE A 211 23.28 10.73 -1.66
C ILE A 211 24.63 11.37 -1.38
N ASP A 212 25.73 10.68 -1.70
CA ASP A 212 27.07 11.23 -1.49
C ASP A 212 27.25 12.56 -2.24
N LYS A 213 26.72 12.61 -3.46
CA LYS A 213 26.70 13.82 -4.29
C LYS A 213 25.74 14.88 -3.75
N PHE A 214 24.61 14.45 -3.20
CA PHE A 214 23.63 15.35 -2.61
C PHE A 214 24.15 16.01 -1.33
N ILE A 215 24.73 15.26 -0.39
CA ILE A 215 25.22 15.80 0.89
C ILE A 215 26.37 16.79 0.66
N SER A 216 27.30 16.47 -0.24
CA SER A 216 28.51 17.27 -0.48
C SER A 216 28.26 18.59 -1.24
N ALA A 217 27.20 18.66 -2.04
CA ALA A 217 26.94 19.84 -2.88
C ALA A 217 26.33 21.00 -2.07
N PRO A 218 26.82 22.25 -2.22
CA PRO A 218 26.17 23.42 -1.64
C PRO A 218 24.79 23.64 -2.30
N LYS A 219 23.77 23.89 -1.49
CA LYS A 219 22.36 23.97 -1.94
C LYS A 219 21.75 25.31 -1.55
N LYS A 220 21.00 25.92 -2.47
CA LYS A 220 20.13 27.07 -2.16
C LYS A 220 18.81 26.63 -1.52
N SER A 221 18.29 25.46 -1.90
CA SER A 221 17.10 24.84 -1.35
C SER A 221 17.29 23.33 -1.35
N ALA A 222 17.29 22.72 -0.17
CA ALA A 222 17.42 21.27 -0.03
C ALA A 222 16.26 20.54 -0.73
N ILE A 223 15.04 21.08 -0.61
CA ILE A 223 13.82 20.58 -1.26
C ILE A 223 13.99 20.50 -2.79
N ASN A 224 14.33 21.61 -3.45
CA ASN A 224 14.44 21.64 -4.90
C ASN A 224 15.60 20.77 -5.42
N SER A 225 16.73 20.81 -4.71
CA SER A 225 17.89 19.98 -5.06
C SER A 225 17.57 18.49 -4.94
N ALA A 226 16.93 18.06 -3.84
CA ALA A 226 16.54 16.66 -3.65
C ALA A 226 15.51 16.22 -4.69
N TYR A 227 14.49 17.04 -4.95
CA TYR A 227 13.44 16.71 -5.90
C TYR A 227 13.97 16.59 -7.33
N THR A 228 14.89 17.48 -7.72
CA THR A 228 15.55 17.43 -9.04
C THR A 228 16.40 16.16 -9.16
N LEU A 229 17.19 15.84 -8.13
CA LEU A 229 18.02 14.63 -8.12
C LEU A 229 17.18 13.35 -8.13
N ALA A 230 16.11 13.30 -7.34
CA ALA A 230 15.18 12.17 -7.33
C ALA A 230 14.54 11.92 -8.70
N ARG A 231 14.23 12.99 -9.45
CA ARG A 231 13.77 12.87 -10.84
C ARG A 231 14.83 12.24 -11.74
N HIS A 232 16.11 12.57 -11.58
CA HIS A 232 17.19 11.96 -12.36
C HIS A 232 17.37 10.48 -12.03
N VAL A 233 17.38 10.13 -10.74
CA VAL A 233 17.46 8.72 -10.30
C VAL A 233 16.30 7.91 -10.85
N ALA A 234 15.06 8.38 -10.67
CA ALA A 234 13.88 7.67 -11.16
C ALA A 234 13.83 7.55 -12.69
N ALA A 235 14.42 8.50 -13.43
CA ALA A 235 14.51 8.45 -14.88
C ALA A 235 15.56 7.45 -15.40
N SER A 236 16.48 6.97 -14.54
CA SER A 236 17.44 5.93 -14.88
C SER A 236 16.85 4.52 -14.93
N PHE A 237 15.60 4.35 -14.47
CA PHE A 237 14.88 3.08 -14.50
C PHE A 237 13.85 3.10 -15.62
N ASP A 238 14.01 2.18 -16.56
CA ASP A 238 13.13 2.08 -17.73
C ASP A 238 11.80 1.39 -17.40
N LEU A 239 11.01 1.13 -18.43
CA LEU A 239 9.74 0.43 -18.29
C LEU A 239 9.96 -1.02 -17.82
N GLU A 240 10.95 -1.71 -18.39
CA GLU A 240 11.22 -3.14 -18.16
C GLU A 240 11.64 -3.40 -16.71
N ASN A 241 12.43 -2.49 -16.12
CA ASN A 241 12.81 -2.58 -14.71
C ASN A 241 11.59 -2.51 -13.78
N ILE A 242 10.64 -1.60 -14.07
CA ILE A 242 9.43 -1.42 -13.27
C ILE A 242 8.46 -2.58 -13.47
N GLU A 243 8.31 -3.07 -14.70
CA GLU A 243 7.49 -4.25 -14.99
C GLU A 243 8.06 -5.50 -14.32
N THR A 244 9.38 -5.68 -14.32
CA THR A 244 10.05 -6.77 -13.59
C THR A 244 9.74 -6.70 -12.09
N TRP A 245 9.79 -5.51 -11.48
CA TRP A 245 9.39 -5.33 -10.08
C TRP A 245 7.93 -5.76 -9.86
N ILE A 246 6.99 -5.25 -10.66
CA ILE A 246 5.57 -5.60 -10.54
C ILE A 246 5.35 -7.11 -10.71
N ASN A 247 6.01 -7.71 -11.70
CA ASN A 247 5.94 -9.14 -12.01
C ASN A 247 6.62 -10.03 -10.94
N PHE A 248 7.48 -9.47 -10.10
CA PHE A 248 8.00 -10.14 -8.92
C PHE A 248 7.05 -10.00 -7.72
N VAL A 249 6.60 -8.78 -7.42
CA VAL A 249 5.81 -8.48 -6.22
C VAL A 249 4.42 -9.11 -6.27
N ASN A 250 3.76 -9.12 -7.42
CA ASN A 250 2.42 -9.71 -7.53
C ASN A 250 2.38 -11.21 -7.17
N PRO A 251 3.21 -12.07 -7.78
CA PRO A 251 3.38 -13.46 -7.34
C PRO A 251 3.79 -13.59 -5.86
N ALA A 252 4.72 -12.77 -5.39
CA ALA A 252 5.17 -12.78 -4.01
C ALA A 252 4.03 -12.51 -3.02
N GLN A 253 3.17 -11.52 -3.31
CA GLN A 253 1.99 -11.22 -2.50
C GLN A 253 0.99 -12.37 -2.48
N THR A 254 0.72 -13.01 -3.61
CA THR A 254 -0.15 -14.20 -3.66
C THR A 254 0.36 -15.31 -2.76
N MET A 255 1.66 -15.58 -2.78
CA MET A 255 2.28 -16.57 -1.89
C MET A 255 2.26 -16.13 -0.42
N ALA A 256 2.53 -14.85 -0.15
CA ALA A 256 2.52 -14.32 1.21
C ALA A 256 1.13 -14.48 1.86
N TRP A 257 0.06 -14.11 1.15
CA TRP A 257 -1.33 -14.31 1.61
C TRP A 257 -1.68 -15.80 1.78
N SER A 258 -1.09 -16.66 0.95
CA SER A 258 -1.16 -18.12 1.09
C SER A 258 -0.37 -18.66 2.29
N GLY A 259 0.33 -17.80 3.03
CA GLY A 259 1.06 -18.12 4.25
C GLY A 259 2.46 -18.68 4.02
N TYR A 260 3.04 -18.48 2.83
CA TYR A 260 4.45 -18.75 2.59
C TYR A 260 5.31 -17.74 3.34
N LYS A 261 6.44 -18.20 3.87
CA LYS A 261 7.44 -17.34 4.50
C LYS A 261 8.27 -16.60 3.44
N PRO A 262 8.83 -15.42 3.75
CA PRO A 262 9.71 -14.70 2.83
C PRO A 262 10.81 -15.56 2.20
N SER A 263 11.52 -16.38 2.99
CA SER A 263 12.56 -17.28 2.47
C SER A 263 12.06 -18.32 1.47
N GLN A 264 10.81 -18.79 1.63
CA GLN A 264 10.17 -19.71 0.70
C GLN A 264 9.73 -19.00 -0.58
N ILE A 265 9.26 -17.74 -0.48
CA ILE A 265 8.89 -16.92 -1.63
C ILE A 265 10.13 -16.63 -2.49
N LEU A 266 11.25 -16.22 -1.87
CA LEU A 266 12.51 -15.99 -2.57
C LEU A 266 13.02 -17.26 -3.25
N SER A 267 13.00 -18.40 -2.54
CA SER A 267 13.39 -19.69 -3.11
C SER A 267 12.51 -20.13 -4.27
N ALA A 268 11.19 -19.92 -4.18
CA ALA A 268 10.26 -20.20 -5.26
C ALA A 268 10.55 -19.37 -6.51
N ALA A 269 10.83 -18.07 -6.35
CA ALA A 269 11.21 -17.20 -7.46
C ALA A 269 12.54 -17.63 -8.12
N LEU A 270 13.55 -17.99 -7.32
CA LEU A 270 14.88 -18.40 -7.82
C LEU A 270 14.84 -19.73 -8.59
N ASN A 271 14.09 -20.70 -8.05
CA ASN A 271 14.12 -22.07 -8.55
C ASN A 271 13.05 -22.36 -9.61
N ALA A 272 11.88 -21.72 -9.54
CA ALA A 272 10.76 -22.03 -10.43
C ALA A 272 10.58 -21.05 -11.60
N SER A 273 11.03 -19.80 -11.46
CA SER A 273 10.96 -18.82 -12.56
C SER A 273 11.89 -19.22 -13.70
N SER A 274 11.41 -19.16 -14.94
CA SER A 274 12.26 -19.22 -16.13
C SER A 274 12.86 -17.85 -16.50
N ASN A 275 12.33 -16.76 -15.93
CA ASN A 275 12.78 -15.41 -16.21
C ASN A 275 14.00 -15.04 -15.34
N PRO A 276 15.19 -14.79 -15.92
CA PRO A 276 16.41 -14.46 -15.18
C PRO A 276 16.31 -13.12 -14.43
N PHE A 277 15.52 -12.16 -14.93
CA PHE A 277 15.33 -10.88 -14.26
C PHE A 277 14.58 -11.04 -12.93
N LEU A 278 13.55 -11.90 -12.88
CA LEU A 278 12.86 -12.22 -11.62
C LEU A 278 13.78 -12.91 -10.60
N LYS A 279 14.73 -13.74 -11.07
CA LYS A 279 15.74 -14.34 -10.20
C LYS A 279 16.70 -13.30 -9.64
N SER A 280 17.14 -12.36 -10.47
CA SER A 280 17.98 -11.24 -10.04
C SER A 280 17.25 -10.37 -9.01
N THR A 281 15.97 -10.06 -9.21
CA THR A 281 15.14 -9.37 -8.22
C THR A 281 15.05 -10.17 -6.92
N ALA A 282 14.87 -11.49 -6.97
CA ALA A 282 14.84 -12.33 -5.78
C ALA A 282 16.17 -12.30 -4.99
N HIS A 283 17.32 -12.35 -5.67
CA HIS A 283 18.63 -12.21 -5.03
C HIS A 283 18.79 -10.86 -4.34
N MET A 284 18.51 -9.76 -5.06
CA MET A 284 18.54 -8.40 -4.52
C MET A 284 17.66 -8.27 -3.27
N MET A 285 16.46 -8.85 -3.32
CA MET A 285 15.53 -8.84 -2.19
C MET A 285 16.06 -9.63 -0.99
N GLY A 286 16.71 -10.78 -1.23
CA GLY A 286 17.40 -11.55 -0.19
C GLY A 286 18.51 -10.77 0.48
N GLU A 287 19.32 -10.05 -0.30
CA GLU A 287 20.40 -9.19 0.21
C GLU A 287 19.87 -8.01 1.04
N ILE A 288 18.84 -7.30 0.54
CA ILE A 288 18.23 -6.15 1.25
C ILE A 288 17.62 -6.58 2.59
N LEU A 289 16.97 -7.74 2.61
CA LEU A 289 16.27 -8.25 3.78
C LEU A 289 17.17 -9.04 4.73
N ASP A 290 18.37 -9.41 4.30
CA ASP A 290 19.24 -10.36 5.00
C ASP A 290 18.52 -11.70 5.24
N ILE A 291 17.91 -12.23 4.17
CA ILE A 291 17.16 -13.49 4.18
C ILE A 291 17.74 -14.45 3.16
N GLU A 292 18.23 -15.59 3.65
CA GLU A 292 18.64 -16.69 2.80
C GLU A 292 17.41 -17.43 2.22
N PRO A 293 17.38 -17.73 0.91
CA PRO A 293 16.34 -18.55 0.31
C PRO A 293 16.29 -19.94 0.95
N ALA A 294 15.08 -20.43 1.21
CA ALA A 294 14.88 -21.74 1.80
C ALA A 294 15.33 -22.87 0.84
N PRO A 295 15.85 -24.01 1.34
CA PRO A 295 16.13 -25.19 0.52
C PRO A 295 14.91 -25.65 -0.27
N LEU A 296 15.11 -26.21 -1.46
CA LEU A 296 14.01 -26.61 -2.36
C LEU A 296 13.07 -27.62 -1.69
N GLU A 297 13.63 -28.54 -0.89
CA GLU A 297 12.92 -29.58 -0.16
C GLU A 297 12.01 -29.04 0.94
N SER A 298 12.25 -27.79 1.37
CA SER A 298 11.47 -27.11 2.41
C SER A 298 10.32 -26.27 1.85
N LEU A 299 10.16 -26.23 0.52
CA LEU A 299 9.04 -25.55 -0.12
C LEU A 299 7.75 -26.35 0.09
N PRO A 300 6.69 -25.75 0.63
CA PRO A 300 5.40 -26.40 0.75
C PRO A 300 4.85 -26.81 -0.62
N SER A 301 4.23 -27.99 -0.69
CA SER A 301 3.40 -28.38 -1.82
C SER A 301 2.21 -27.42 -1.91
N GLY A 302 2.12 -26.67 -3.01
CA GLY A 302 1.07 -25.67 -3.18
C GLY A 302 1.25 -24.88 -4.47
N TYR A 303 0.40 -23.87 -4.64
CA TYR A 303 0.44 -23.01 -5.82
C TYR A 303 1.72 -22.14 -5.82
N ASN A 304 2.50 -22.22 -6.89
CA ASN A 304 3.67 -21.38 -7.09
C ASN A 304 3.45 -20.46 -8.30
N PRO A 305 3.07 -19.19 -8.10
CA PRO A 305 2.84 -18.24 -9.19
C PRO A 305 4.09 -17.84 -9.97
N PHE A 306 5.30 -18.20 -9.52
CA PHE A 306 6.53 -18.05 -10.29
C PHE A 306 6.78 -19.21 -11.27
N ALA A 307 6.12 -20.35 -11.07
CA ALA A 307 6.22 -21.50 -11.98
C ALA A 307 5.32 -21.32 -13.21
N LEU A 308 5.63 -22.05 -14.28
CA LEU A 308 4.76 -22.12 -15.45
C LEU A 308 3.36 -22.65 -15.08
N PRO A 309 2.28 -22.15 -15.70
CA PRO A 309 0.92 -22.60 -15.42
C PRO A 309 0.73 -24.12 -15.51
N GLU A 310 1.39 -24.77 -16.47
CA GLU A 310 1.32 -26.22 -16.71
C GLU A 310 1.90 -27.01 -15.54
N VAL A 311 2.99 -26.51 -14.93
CA VAL A 311 3.61 -27.14 -13.76
C VAL A 311 2.66 -27.09 -12.56
N ASN A 312 2.01 -25.93 -12.35
CA ASN A 312 1.01 -25.79 -11.29
C ASN A 312 -0.20 -26.70 -11.51
N TYR A 313 -0.67 -26.84 -12.76
CA TYR A 313 -1.76 -27.75 -13.10
C TYR A 313 -1.42 -29.21 -12.82
N ILE A 314 -0.25 -29.68 -13.26
CA ILE A 314 0.21 -31.05 -12.99
C ILE A 314 0.32 -31.29 -11.48
N GLN A 315 0.88 -30.33 -10.74
CA GLN A 315 1.01 -30.44 -9.29
C GLN A 315 -0.35 -30.44 -8.59
N HIS A 316 -1.33 -29.67 -9.08
CA HIS A 316 -2.70 -29.69 -8.58
C HIS A 316 -3.32 -31.09 -8.74
N GLU A 317 -3.35 -31.63 -9.96
CA GLU A 317 -3.92 -32.96 -10.24
C GLU A 317 -3.27 -34.04 -9.36
N ARG A 318 -1.94 -34.01 -9.24
CA ARG A 318 -1.20 -34.93 -8.39
C ARG A 318 -1.59 -34.79 -6.92
N SER A 319 -1.69 -33.56 -6.42
CA SER A 319 -2.05 -33.28 -5.02
C SER A 319 -3.49 -33.71 -4.71
N VAL A 320 -4.40 -33.59 -5.67
CA VAL A 320 -5.80 -34.06 -5.56
C VAL A 320 -5.85 -35.57 -5.33
N GLU A 321 -5.13 -36.35 -6.16
CA GLU A 321 -5.09 -37.82 -6.02
C GLU A 321 -4.37 -38.27 -4.75
N GLU A 322 -3.20 -37.68 -4.44
CA GLU A 322 -2.43 -38.01 -3.23
C GLU A 322 -3.23 -37.72 -1.96
N THR A 323 -3.94 -36.58 -1.92
CA THR A 323 -4.82 -36.23 -0.80
C THR A 323 -5.93 -37.26 -0.66
N PHE A 324 -6.61 -37.61 -1.74
CA PHE A 324 -7.73 -38.55 -1.67
C PHE A 324 -7.31 -39.94 -1.20
N GLU A 325 -6.26 -40.53 -1.77
CA GLU A 325 -5.84 -41.88 -1.38
C GLU A 325 -5.38 -41.91 0.09
N MET A 326 -4.64 -40.89 0.55
CA MET A 326 -4.24 -40.80 1.96
C MET A 326 -5.44 -40.69 2.90
N VAL A 327 -6.41 -39.83 2.58
CA VAL A 327 -7.58 -39.64 3.45
C VAL A 327 -8.53 -40.84 3.42
N LEU A 328 -8.64 -41.53 2.28
CA LEU A 328 -9.42 -42.75 2.17
C LEU A 328 -8.84 -43.88 3.03
N ILE A 329 -7.51 -44.00 3.12
CA ILE A 329 -6.85 -44.95 4.04
C ILE A 329 -7.30 -44.66 5.48
N HIS A 330 -7.20 -43.41 5.94
CA HIS A 330 -7.64 -43.04 7.29
C HIS A 330 -9.14 -43.28 7.50
N ALA A 331 -9.98 -43.05 6.49
CA ALA A 331 -11.40 -43.34 6.55
C ALA A 331 -11.68 -44.84 6.72
N MET A 332 -10.92 -45.69 6.01
CA MET A 332 -11.01 -47.15 6.13
C MET A 332 -10.50 -47.67 7.47
N GLU A 333 -9.37 -47.13 7.98
CA GLU A 333 -8.81 -47.50 9.28
C GLU A 333 -9.73 -47.11 10.44
N ALA A 334 -10.40 -45.96 10.33
CA ALA A 334 -11.33 -45.46 11.34
C ALA A 334 -12.77 -46.00 11.18
N ASP A 335 -13.04 -46.80 10.14
CA ASP A 335 -14.39 -47.22 9.71
C ASP A 335 -15.40 -46.05 9.71
N SER A 336 -14.96 -44.91 9.16
CA SER A 336 -15.70 -43.64 9.26
C SER A 336 -15.44 -42.75 8.07
N HIS A 337 -16.48 -42.07 7.58
CA HIS A 337 -16.39 -41.08 6.51
C HIS A 337 -15.87 -39.72 7.00
N LEU A 338 -15.80 -39.49 8.31
CA LEU A 338 -15.45 -38.20 8.90
C LEU A 338 -14.07 -37.66 8.48
N PRO A 339 -13.01 -38.47 8.27
CA PRO A 339 -11.74 -37.96 7.75
C PRO A 339 -11.87 -37.25 6.39
N LEU A 340 -12.74 -37.74 5.50
CA LEU A 340 -13.01 -37.12 4.19
C LEU A 340 -13.66 -35.75 4.35
N ILE A 341 -14.68 -35.65 5.22
CA ILE A 341 -15.36 -34.38 5.53
C ILE A 341 -14.41 -33.38 6.20
N HIS A 342 -13.60 -33.84 7.15
CA HIS A 342 -12.65 -32.99 7.86
C HIS A 342 -11.64 -32.35 6.91
N VAL A 343 -11.06 -33.12 6.00
CA VAL A 343 -10.09 -32.58 5.02
C VAL A 343 -10.78 -31.66 4.01
N ALA A 344 -12.00 -31.99 3.57
CA ALA A 344 -12.78 -31.10 2.71
C ALA A 344 -13.03 -29.73 3.37
N ASN A 345 -13.43 -29.71 4.64
CA ASN A 345 -13.63 -28.48 5.40
C ASN A 345 -12.33 -27.68 5.54
N ASN A 346 -11.21 -28.35 5.84
CA ASN A 346 -9.91 -27.69 5.93
C ASN A 346 -9.47 -27.08 4.58
N GLN A 347 -9.76 -27.74 3.46
CA GLN A 347 -9.51 -27.20 2.13
C GLN A 347 -10.39 -25.97 1.85
N ASN A 348 -11.67 -26.00 2.21
CA ASN A 348 -12.57 -24.84 2.09
C ASN A 348 -12.08 -23.67 2.94
N GLU A 349 -11.69 -23.89 4.20
CA GLU A 349 -11.05 -22.87 5.03
C GLU A 349 -9.74 -22.33 4.41
N GLY A 350 -8.99 -23.20 3.73
CA GLY A 350 -7.77 -22.83 3.01
C GLY A 350 -8.01 -21.78 1.92
N LEU A 351 -9.19 -21.78 1.28
CA LEU A 351 -9.54 -20.79 0.26
C LEU A 351 -9.52 -19.36 0.80
N LEU A 352 -9.78 -19.13 2.10
CA LEU A 352 -9.70 -17.80 2.72
C LEU A 352 -8.30 -17.17 2.61
N LYS A 353 -7.28 -18.02 2.48
CA LYS A 353 -5.87 -17.64 2.32
C LYS A 353 -5.42 -17.73 0.86
N GLY A 354 -6.32 -17.99 -0.09
CA GLY A 354 -5.96 -18.22 -1.49
C GLY A 354 -5.31 -19.59 -1.74
N ARG A 355 -5.43 -20.56 -0.82
CA ARG A 355 -4.89 -21.91 -1.01
C ARG A 355 -5.88 -22.77 -1.79
N PHE A 356 -5.80 -22.72 -3.12
CA PHE A 356 -6.68 -23.46 -4.02
C PHE A 356 -6.00 -24.64 -4.75
N SER A 357 -4.66 -24.68 -4.79
CA SER A 357 -3.96 -25.84 -5.40
C SER A 357 -4.16 -27.10 -4.56
N GLY A 358 -4.39 -28.23 -5.23
CA GLY A 358 -4.83 -29.48 -4.60
C GLY A 358 -6.25 -29.48 -4.04
N TRP A 359 -7.05 -28.42 -4.22
CA TRP A 359 -8.42 -28.37 -3.72
C TRP A 359 -9.29 -29.41 -4.44
N CYS A 360 -9.96 -30.26 -3.66
CA CYS A 360 -10.90 -31.29 -4.12
C CYS A 360 -12.04 -31.51 -3.12
N ALA A 361 -12.37 -30.49 -2.32
CA ALA A 361 -13.29 -30.61 -1.18
C ALA A 361 -14.67 -31.14 -1.58
N HIS A 362 -15.22 -30.68 -2.71
CA HIS A 362 -16.48 -31.17 -3.27
C HIS A 362 -16.45 -32.67 -3.55
N ALA A 363 -15.36 -33.15 -4.18
CA ALA A 363 -15.20 -34.56 -4.50
C ALA A 363 -15.00 -35.42 -3.23
N LEU A 364 -14.29 -34.90 -2.23
CA LEU A 364 -14.14 -35.55 -0.93
C LEU A 364 -15.48 -35.68 -0.18
N GLN A 365 -16.32 -34.64 -0.19
CA GLN A 365 -17.66 -34.67 0.41
C GLN A 365 -18.61 -35.64 -0.31
N SER A 366 -18.52 -35.69 -1.65
CA SER A 366 -19.27 -36.66 -2.46
C SER A 366 -18.83 -38.10 -2.13
N ALA A 367 -17.52 -38.34 -2.08
CA ALA A 367 -16.95 -39.62 -1.70
C ALA A 367 -17.34 -40.07 -0.28
N ALA A 368 -17.41 -39.13 0.68
CA ALA A 368 -17.87 -39.41 2.05
C ALA A 368 -19.33 -39.88 2.10
N THR A 369 -20.19 -39.28 1.27
CA THR A 369 -21.60 -39.66 1.14
C THR A 369 -21.74 -41.07 0.56
N ALA A 370 -20.97 -41.37 -0.50
CA ALA A 370 -20.93 -42.69 -1.11
C ALA A 370 -20.39 -43.76 -0.15
N TYR A 371 -19.33 -43.44 0.60
CA TYR A 371 -18.75 -44.31 1.63
C TYR A 371 -19.81 -44.71 2.67
N THR A 372 -20.52 -43.73 3.23
CA THR A 372 -21.54 -43.94 4.26
C THR A 372 -22.70 -44.78 3.72
N THR A 373 -23.18 -44.46 2.51
CA THR A 373 -24.29 -45.17 1.88
C THR A 373 -23.95 -46.63 1.61
N ALA A 374 -22.74 -46.92 1.14
CA ALA A 374 -22.27 -48.28 0.90
C ALA A 374 -22.09 -49.06 2.22
N SER A 375 -21.51 -48.43 3.25
CA SER A 375 -21.35 -49.02 4.58
C SER A 375 -22.69 -49.46 5.17
N MET A 376 -23.70 -48.57 5.14
CA MET A 376 -25.06 -48.87 5.59
C MET A 376 -25.73 -50.02 4.83
N ARG A 377 -25.31 -50.27 3.59
CA ARG A 377 -25.85 -51.33 2.72
C ARG A 377 -25.01 -52.61 2.74
N GLY A 378 -23.95 -52.68 3.55
CA GLY A 378 -23.02 -53.82 3.58
C GLY A 378 -22.21 -54.00 2.30
N MET A 379 -22.03 -52.94 1.51
CA MET A 379 -21.22 -52.93 0.29
C MET A 379 -19.80 -52.44 0.56
N PRO A 380 -18.81 -52.71 -0.32
CA PRO A 380 -17.44 -52.22 -0.16
C PRO A 380 -17.33 -50.68 -0.21
N SER A 381 -17.38 -50.03 0.96
CA SER A 381 -17.40 -48.56 1.11
C SER A 381 -16.25 -47.84 0.44
N GLY A 382 -15.04 -48.40 0.53
CA GLY A 382 -13.85 -47.83 -0.10
C GLY A 382 -13.94 -47.80 -1.62
N GLN A 383 -14.50 -48.84 -2.25
CA GLN A 383 -14.66 -48.88 -3.70
C GLN A 383 -15.73 -47.88 -4.18
N ALA A 384 -16.84 -47.77 -3.44
CA ALA A 384 -17.89 -46.79 -3.73
C ALA A 384 -17.34 -45.35 -3.65
N ALA A 385 -16.56 -45.04 -2.60
CA ALA A 385 -15.92 -43.74 -2.43
C ALA A 385 -14.97 -43.39 -3.58
N ARG A 386 -14.15 -44.36 -4.05
CA ARG A 386 -13.25 -44.16 -5.21
C ARG A 386 -14.00 -43.83 -6.49
N LEU A 387 -15.06 -44.58 -6.80
CA LEU A 387 -15.85 -44.34 -8.01
C LEU A 387 -16.51 -42.96 -7.98
N GLU A 388 -17.09 -42.58 -6.84
CA GLU A 388 -17.74 -41.27 -6.68
C GLU A 388 -16.72 -40.13 -6.78
N PHE A 389 -15.57 -40.25 -6.12
CA PHE A 389 -14.50 -39.24 -6.17
C PHE A 389 -14.04 -38.97 -7.61
N GLN A 390 -13.78 -40.03 -8.38
CA GLN A 390 -13.32 -39.90 -9.76
C GLN A 390 -14.35 -39.23 -10.69
N SER A 391 -15.66 -39.40 -10.40
CA SER A 391 -16.72 -38.69 -11.11
C SER A 391 -16.83 -37.23 -10.66
N ALA A 392 -16.86 -36.98 -9.36
CA ALA A 392 -17.09 -35.67 -8.78
C ALA A 392 -15.92 -34.69 -9.02
N LYS A 393 -14.67 -35.17 -9.03
CA LYS A 393 -13.49 -34.31 -9.26
C LYS A 393 -13.51 -33.58 -10.61
N GLN A 394 -14.19 -34.15 -11.62
CA GLN A 394 -14.32 -33.55 -12.95
C GLN A 394 -15.26 -32.35 -12.99
N GLN A 395 -15.99 -32.08 -11.90
CA GLN A 395 -16.96 -30.98 -11.82
C GLN A 395 -16.31 -29.64 -11.44
N THR A 396 -15.03 -29.64 -11.05
CA THR A 396 -14.27 -28.44 -10.71
C THR A 396 -12.96 -28.40 -11.47
N GLY A 397 -12.76 -27.35 -12.27
CA GLY A 397 -11.55 -27.17 -13.05
C GLY A 397 -10.51 -26.27 -12.36
N TRP A 398 -9.26 -26.45 -12.76
CA TRP A 398 -8.13 -25.62 -12.33
C TRP A 398 -8.34 -24.13 -12.59
N LYS A 399 -8.94 -23.78 -13.74
CA LYS A 399 -9.15 -22.38 -14.14
C LYS A 399 -10.10 -21.68 -13.18
N GLU A 400 -11.18 -22.36 -12.80
CA GLU A 400 -12.19 -21.87 -11.88
C GLU A 400 -11.59 -21.62 -10.49
N LEU A 401 -10.79 -22.57 -10.00
CA LEU A 401 -10.07 -22.44 -8.73
C LEU A 401 -9.06 -21.29 -8.74
N ASN A 402 -8.33 -21.12 -9.84
CA ASN A 402 -7.39 -20.02 -9.99
C ASN A 402 -8.09 -18.65 -9.96
N HIS A 403 -9.28 -18.52 -10.56
CA HIS A 403 -10.07 -17.29 -10.47
C HIS A 403 -10.50 -16.96 -9.03
N ILE A 404 -10.88 -17.97 -8.24
CA ILE A 404 -11.19 -17.78 -6.81
C ILE A 404 -9.93 -17.32 -6.06
N GLY A 405 -8.78 -17.92 -6.35
CA GLY A 405 -7.50 -17.50 -5.78
C GLY A 405 -7.19 -16.03 -6.05
N SER A 406 -7.41 -15.57 -7.29
CA SER A 406 -7.26 -14.15 -7.66
C SER A 406 -8.26 -13.26 -6.93
N PHE A 407 -9.54 -13.63 -6.88
CA PHE A 407 -10.58 -12.86 -6.17
C PHE A 407 -10.25 -12.68 -4.68
N VAL A 408 -9.79 -13.74 -4.01
CA VAL A 408 -9.41 -13.70 -2.60
C VAL A 408 -8.20 -12.78 -2.39
N THR A 409 -7.16 -12.94 -3.22
CA THR A 409 -5.95 -12.11 -3.13
C THR A 409 -6.26 -10.64 -3.37
N ASP A 410 -7.08 -10.33 -4.38
CA ASP A 410 -7.49 -8.95 -4.69
C ASP A 410 -8.35 -8.37 -3.56
N SER A 411 -9.21 -9.17 -2.93
CA SER A 411 -10.00 -8.73 -1.78
C SER A 411 -9.10 -8.34 -0.60
N HIS A 412 -8.09 -9.15 -0.29
CA HIS A 412 -7.10 -8.84 0.75
C HIS A 412 -6.28 -7.58 0.45
N LYS A 413 -5.80 -7.44 -0.80
CA LYS A 413 -5.09 -6.22 -1.26
C LYS A 413 -5.94 -4.97 -1.09
N ASN A 414 -7.24 -5.07 -1.37
CA ASN A 414 -8.19 -3.96 -1.22
C ASN A 414 -8.69 -3.76 0.23
N GLY A 415 -8.18 -4.53 1.20
CA GLY A 415 -8.56 -4.42 2.61
C GLY A 415 -9.99 -4.88 2.91
N LYS A 416 -10.58 -5.70 2.02
CA LYS A 416 -11.88 -6.33 2.24
C LYS A 416 -11.69 -7.59 3.08
N ALA A 417 -12.57 -7.80 4.04
CA ALA A 417 -12.62 -9.05 4.78
C ALA A 417 -13.02 -10.19 3.83
N VAL A 418 -12.27 -11.29 3.85
CA VAL A 418 -12.56 -12.51 3.08
C VAL A 418 -13.17 -13.53 4.02
N THR A 419 -14.38 -14.00 3.72
CA THR A 419 -15.12 -15.01 4.48
C THR A 419 -15.63 -16.11 3.55
N LEU A 420 -15.94 -17.28 4.10
CA LEU A 420 -16.50 -18.39 3.31
C LEU A 420 -17.87 -18.01 2.73
N SER A 421 -18.69 -17.30 3.51
CA SER A 421 -19.97 -16.76 3.03
C SER A 421 -19.75 -15.79 1.86
N GLY A 422 -18.77 -14.89 1.94
CA GLY A 422 -18.47 -13.95 0.85
C GLY A 422 -17.96 -14.65 -0.42
N ILE A 423 -17.20 -15.73 -0.29
CA ILE A 423 -16.80 -16.57 -1.43
C ILE A 423 -18.03 -17.30 -2.02
N SER A 424 -18.90 -17.86 -1.17
CA SER A 424 -20.13 -18.54 -1.60
C SER A 424 -21.07 -17.59 -2.37
N GLU A 425 -21.31 -16.39 -1.83
CA GLU A 425 -22.09 -15.33 -2.48
C GLU A 425 -21.48 -14.93 -3.84
N TRP A 426 -20.14 -14.83 -3.92
CA TRP A 426 -19.48 -14.54 -5.19
C TRP A 426 -19.65 -15.68 -6.22
N CYS A 427 -19.61 -16.92 -5.77
CA CYS A 427 -19.87 -18.10 -6.61
C CYS A 427 -21.32 -18.21 -7.07
N GLU A 428 -22.30 -17.78 -6.25
CA GLU A 428 -23.73 -17.84 -6.59
C GLU A 428 -24.06 -17.07 -7.88
N HIS A 429 -23.37 -15.96 -8.13
CA HIS A 429 -23.55 -15.14 -9.33
C HIS A 429 -22.97 -15.78 -10.62
N ASN A 430 -22.39 -16.98 -10.52
CA ASN A 430 -21.57 -17.60 -11.56
C ASN A 430 -21.79 -19.12 -11.61
N PRO A 431 -22.69 -19.64 -12.49
CA PRO A 431 -23.07 -21.05 -12.52
C PRO A 431 -21.91 -22.05 -12.64
N GLN A 432 -20.79 -21.64 -13.25
CA GLN A 432 -19.58 -22.44 -13.39
C GLN A 432 -18.88 -22.76 -12.06
N TYR A 433 -19.19 -22.05 -10.96
CA TYR A 433 -18.62 -22.29 -9.63
C TYR A 433 -19.55 -23.05 -8.68
N LYS A 434 -20.64 -23.64 -9.20
CA LYS A 434 -21.68 -24.30 -8.40
C LYS A 434 -21.12 -25.36 -7.44
N ALA A 435 -20.25 -26.26 -7.90
CA ALA A 435 -19.67 -27.30 -7.06
C ALA A 435 -18.83 -26.73 -5.89
N ILE A 436 -18.16 -25.60 -6.11
CA ILE A 436 -17.37 -24.92 -5.07
C ILE A 436 -18.30 -24.28 -4.04
N MET A 437 -19.36 -23.60 -4.50
CA MET A 437 -20.40 -23.03 -3.66
C MET A 437 -21.10 -24.09 -2.80
N GLU A 438 -21.52 -25.20 -3.40
CA GLU A 438 -22.16 -26.32 -2.69
C GLU A 438 -21.23 -26.89 -1.62
N SER A 439 -19.95 -27.08 -1.95
CA SER A 439 -18.95 -27.57 -0.99
C SER A 439 -18.76 -26.63 0.20
N ILE A 440 -18.68 -25.33 -0.05
CA ILE A 440 -18.57 -24.30 0.99
C ILE A 440 -19.82 -24.30 1.87
N ASN A 441 -21.02 -24.37 1.27
CA ASN A 441 -22.28 -24.41 2.01
C ASN A 441 -22.39 -25.65 2.91
N MET A 442 -21.87 -26.80 2.46
CA MET A 442 -21.76 -28.00 3.31
C MET A 442 -20.84 -27.75 4.51
N THR A 443 -19.69 -27.09 4.32
CA THR A 443 -18.79 -26.73 5.43
C THR A 443 -19.43 -25.74 6.40
N LEU A 444 -20.17 -24.73 5.89
CA LEU A 444 -20.88 -23.76 6.72
C LEU A 444 -22.01 -24.42 7.54
N ALA A 445 -22.62 -25.49 7.03
CA ALA A 445 -23.63 -26.26 7.73
C ALA A 445 -23.05 -27.29 8.72
N ASP A 446 -21.73 -27.53 8.73
CA ASP A 446 -21.10 -28.48 9.65
C ASP A 446 -21.14 -27.94 11.09
N PRO A 447 -21.76 -28.66 12.04
CA PRO A 447 -21.83 -28.26 13.44
C PRO A 447 -20.45 -28.03 14.10
N VAL A 448 -19.42 -28.76 13.68
CA VAL A 448 -18.05 -28.59 14.20
C VAL A 448 -17.48 -27.26 13.75
N PHE A 449 -17.71 -26.88 12.50
CA PHE A 449 -17.28 -25.60 11.97
C PHE A 449 -18.09 -24.44 12.58
N ALA A 450 -19.41 -24.59 12.73
CA ALA A 450 -20.26 -23.59 13.37
C ALA A 450 -19.79 -23.26 14.80
N ARG A 451 -19.48 -24.28 15.61
CA ARG A 451 -18.93 -24.07 16.97
C ARG A 451 -17.57 -23.37 16.96
N LYS A 452 -16.71 -23.67 15.98
CA LYS A 452 -15.41 -23.00 15.82
C LYS A 452 -15.60 -21.53 15.48
N LEU A 453 -16.60 -21.19 14.65
CA LEU A 453 -16.93 -19.81 14.31
C LEU A 453 -17.49 -19.04 15.51
N GLU A 454 -18.41 -19.65 16.27
CA GLU A 454 -18.95 -19.10 17.52
C GLU A 454 -17.84 -18.85 18.55
N ALA A 455 -16.97 -19.83 18.80
CA ALA A 455 -15.82 -19.68 19.70
C ALA A 455 -14.83 -18.59 19.26
N SER A 456 -14.68 -18.39 17.94
CA SER A 456 -13.81 -17.35 17.37
C SER A 456 -14.42 -15.95 17.50
N ALA A 457 -15.76 -15.85 17.50
CA ALA A 457 -16.49 -14.61 17.76
C ALA A 457 -16.50 -14.24 19.25
N GLU A 458 -16.38 -15.23 20.14
CA GLU A 458 -16.34 -15.05 21.60
C GLU A 458 -14.95 -14.75 22.17
N MET A 459 -13.86 -14.93 21.40
CA MET A 459 -12.53 -14.56 21.85
C MET A 459 -12.34 -13.02 21.84
N PRO A 460 -11.87 -12.40 22.93
CA PRO A 460 -11.51 -10.98 22.92
C PRO A 460 -10.37 -10.78 21.91
N SER A 461 -10.65 -9.98 20.88
CA SER A 461 -9.68 -9.59 19.85
C SER A 461 -8.34 -9.17 20.49
N PRO A 462 -7.20 -9.82 20.17
CA PRO A 462 -5.89 -9.36 20.60
C PRO A 462 -5.52 -8.14 19.75
N GLY A 463 -5.97 -6.99 20.20
CA GLY A 463 -5.83 -5.71 19.51
C GLY A 463 -7.11 -4.88 19.73
N PRO A 464 -7.00 -3.56 19.92
CA PRO A 464 -8.17 -2.72 20.17
C PRO A 464 -9.14 -2.90 19.01
N LEU A 465 -10.31 -3.50 19.30
CA LEU A 465 -11.46 -3.43 18.43
C LEU A 465 -11.70 -1.95 18.09
N PRO A 466 -12.16 -1.63 16.86
CA PRO A 466 -12.62 -0.30 16.54
C PRO A 466 -13.78 0.02 17.49
N GLN A 467 -13.49 0.73 18.57
CA GLN A 467 -14.53 1.41 19.32
C GLN A 467 -15.11 2.43 18.35
N ALA A 468 -16.32 2.15 17.87
CA ALA A 468 -17.19 3.21 17.41
C ALA A 468 -17.14 4.29 18.48
N ALA A 469 -16.70 5.49 18.09
CA ALA A 469 -16.64 6.62 19.01
C ALA A 469 -17.98 6.68 19.76
N PRO A 470 -17.98 6.85 21.10
CA PRO A 470 -19.23 6.99 21.83
C PRO A 470 -19.97 8.17 21.20
N GLN A 471 -21.11 7.88 20.57
CA GLN A 471 -22.08 8.89 20.19
C GLN A 471 -22.45 9.60 21.48
N ARG A 472 -21.84 10.76 21.73
CA ARG A 472 -22.33 11.68 22.74
C ARG A 472 -23.76 12.00 22.34
N ALA A 473 -24.72 11.43 23.07
CA ALA A 473 -26.08 11.89 23.07
C ALA A 473 -26.03 13.41 23.27
N LEU A 474 -26.57 14.14 22.30
CA LEU A 474 -26.82 15.56 22.43
C LEU A 474 -27.82 15.73 23.58
N SER A 475 -27.33 16.04 24.78
CA SER A 475 -28.18 16.52 25.85
C SER A 475 -28.60 17.95 25.52
N HIS A 476 -29.87 18.10 25.18
CA HIS A 476 -30.52 19.39 25.11
C HIS A 476 -30.49 20.11 26.47
N ASN A 477 -30.25 21.42 26.39
CA ASN A 477 -30.61 22.48 27.32
C ASN A 477 -29.93 22.48 28.69
N PHE A 478 -28.97 23.40 28.86
CA PHE A 478 -29.04 24.37 29.95
C PHE A 478 -28.27 25.65 29.57
N VAL A 479 -28.99 26.76 29.45
CA VAL A 479 -28.44 28.11 29.42
C VAL A 479 -28.45 28.63 30.85
N PRO A 480 -27.31 29.13 31.35
CA PRO A 480 -27.39 30.29 32.24
C PRO A 480 -26.53 31.45 31.70
N GLN A 481 -27.26 32.46 31.24
CA GLN A 481 -27.17 33.88 31.57
C GLN A 481 -25.78 34.50 31.88
N MET A 482 -25.40 35.47 31.03
CA MET A 482 -24.29 36.41 31.22
C MET A 482 -24.49 37.37 32.40
N ALA A 483 -23.37 37.80 33.02
CA ALA A 483 -23.13 39.16 33.48
C ALA A 483 -21.62 39.41 33.79
N PRO A 484 -21.14 40.68 33.82
CA PRO A 484 -19.91 41.09 33.14
C PRO A 484 -18.75 41.59 34.04
N ALA A 485 -17.66 41.96 33.36
CA ALA A 485 -16.64 42.99 33.67
C ALA A 485 -15.36 42.60 34.43
N ALA A 486 -14.19 42.83 33.81
CA ALA A 486 -13.27 43.96 34.11
C ALA A 486 -11.82 43.67 33.65
N ALA A 487 -11.26 44.56 32.84
CA ALA A 487 -9.81 44.87 32.79
C ALA A 487 -9.52 45.91 33.91
N PRO A 488 -8.28 46.13 34.42
CA PRO A 488 -7.16 46.71 33.65
C PRO A 488 -5.71 46.43 34.17
N GLY A 489 -4.69 46.99 33.48
CA GLY A 489 -3.32 47.25 33.97
C GLY A 489 -2.23 46.76 32.99
N LEU A 490 -1.48 47.53 32.19
CA LEU A 490 -0.73 48.80 32.33
C LEU A 490 0.55 48.71 33.20
N GLY A 491 1.71 48.76 32.55
CA GLY A 491 3.09 48.87 33.08
C GLY A 491 4.09 48.50 31.96
N LEU A 492 4.84 49.35 31.24
CA LEU A 492 5.64 50.57 31.49
C LEU A 492 7.03 50.29 32.10
N GLY A 493 8.09 50.62 31.34
CA GLY A 493 9.52 50.69 31.73
C GLY A 493 10.39 49.69 30.96
N GLY A 494 11.23 50.09 29.98
CA GLY A 494 12.51 50.82 30.10
C GLY A 494 13.64 49.80 29.79
N GLY A 495 14.71 50.00 29.04
CA GLY A 495 15.49 51.15 28.58
C GLY A 495 16.97 50.70 28.55
N GLY A 496 17.76 51.12 27.55
CA GLY A 496 19.24 51.03 27.54
C GLY A 496 19.82 50.18 26.39
N MET A 497 20.42 50.75 25.33
CA MET A 497 21.70 51.47 25.20
C MET A 497 22.94 50.57 25.12
N GLY A 498 23.72 50.80 24.04
CA GLY A 498 25.13 50.40 23.85
C GLY A 498 25.31 49.17 22.95
N GLY A 499 26.01 49.17 21.82
CA GLY A 499 27.04 50.07 21.31
C GLY A 499 28.18 49.21 20.75
N GLY A 500 28.77 49.58 19.61
CA GLY A 500 30.11 49.11 19.21
C GLY A 500 30.22 48.39 17.87
N ASN A 501 30.53 49.17 16.83
CA ASN A 501 31.25 48.75 15.63
C ASN A 501 32.48 47.90 15.97
N PHE A 502 32.88 46.96 15.09
CA PHE A 502 34.22 46.97 14.50
C PHE A 502 34.27 46.16 13.20
N MET A 503 34.87 46.79 12.19
CA MET A 503 35.22 46.25 10.88
C MET A 503 36.37 45.24 10.97
N SER A 504 36.37 44.23 10.08
CA SER A 504 37.57 43.83 9.32
C SER A 504 37.24 42.80 8.24
N ASN A 505 37.30 43.24 6.98
CA ASN A 505 37.65 42.45 5.78
C ASN A 505 39.20 42.37 5.68
N PRO A 506 39.85 41.63 4.75
CA PRO A 506 39.50 40.45 3.91
C PRO A 506 40.66 39.39 3.98
N PRO A 507 40.99 38.46 3.02
CA PRO A 507 41.19 38.65 1.57
C PRO A 507 40.56 37.61 0.63
N SER A 508 40.49 38.05 -0.63
CA SER A 508 40.18 37.37 -1.89
C SER A 508 40.90 36.04 -2.15
N ARG A 509 40.17 35.06 -2.71
CA ARG A 509 40.74 33.95 -3.48
C ARG A 509 39.99 33.70 -4.80
N GLN A 510 40.79 33.89 -5.86
CA GLN A 510 40.81 33.37 -7.22
C GLN A 510 39.61 32.56 -7.76
N LYS A 511 39.14 33.01 -8.93
CA LYS A 511 38.36 32.27 -9.93
C LYS A 511 39.19 31.12 -10.54
N PRO A 512 38.60 29.93 -10.74
CA PRO A 512 38.94 29.05 -11.85
C PRO A 512 37.97 29.26 -13.04
N ALA A 513 38.51 29.03 -14.24
CA ALA A 513 37.88 29.13 -15.55
C ALA A 513 36.78 28.05 -15.77
N PRO A 514 35.87 28.24 -16.75
CA PRO A 514 34.73 27.35 -16.97
C PRO A 514 35.15 26.08 -17.70
N SER A 515 34.81 24.92 -17.13
CA SER A 515 34.91 23.62 -17.79
C SER A 515 33.68 23.37 -18.67
N GLU A 516 33.95 23.22 -19.96
CA GLU A 516 33.20 22.63 -21.06
C GLU A 516 31.86 21.96 -20.72
N LEU A 517 30.80 22.55 -21.28
CA LEU A 517 29.49 21.93 -21.53
C LEU A 517 29.66 20.93 -22.68
N LEU A 518 29.47 19.64 -22.37
CA LEU A 518 29.21 18.62 -23.39
C LEU A 518 27.72 18.67 -23.75
N ASP A 519 27.44 19.31 -24.89
CA ASP A 519 26.15 19.22 -25.60
C ASP A 519 25.96 17.79 -26.13
N PHE A 520 24.96 17.08 -25.61
CA PHE A 520 24.38 15.92 -26.29
C PHE A 520 23.03 16.32 -26.88
N ASN A 521 23.09 16.94 -28.06
CA ASN A 521 21.98 16.95 -29.00
C ASN A 521 21.97 15.61 -29.73
N VAL A 522 20.98 14.77 -29.44
CA VAL A 522 20.62 13.64 -30.31
C VAL A 522 19.43 14.09 -31.13
N GLU A 523 19.69 14.41 -32.40
CA GLU A 523 18.70 14.55 -33.45
C GLU A 523 18.05 13.20 -33.71
N ASP A 524 16.74 13.13 -33.51
CA ASP A 524 15.90 12.04 -33.99
C ASP A 524 15.74 12.20 -35.51
N LYS A 525 16.46 11.38 -36.28
CA LYS A 525 16.19 11.21 -37.71
C LYS A 525 15.24 10.03 -37.88
N THR A 526 14.01 10.37 -38.22
CA THR A 526 13.09 9.56 -39.00
C THR A 526 13.77 9.07 -40.28
N GLU A 527 13.68 7.79 -40.61
CA GLU A 527 13.25 7.31 -41.93
C GLU A 527 13.18 5.76 -42.04
N ASN A 528 12.04 5.34 -42.63
CA ASN A 528 11.67 4.06 -43.26
C ASN A 528 10.98 2.98 -42.43
#